data_AF-A0A6G0VZ86-F1
#
_entry.id   AF-A0A6G0VZ86-F1
#
_cell.length_a   1.000
_cell.length_b   1.000
_cell.length_c   1.000
_cell.angle_alpha   90.00
_cell.angle_beta   90.00
_cell.angle_gamma   90.00
#
_symmetry.space_group_name_H-M   'P 1'
#
loop_
_entity.id
_entity.type
_entity.pdbx_description
1 polymer ?
#
loop_
_entity_poly.entity_id
_entity_poly.type
_entity_poly.pdbx_seq_one_letter_code
_entity_poly.pdbx_strand_id
1 'polypeptide(L)'
;MIELNCNLPCTLELTVGIDGLTISKNPPSQLWPILGYFSNLELNKFKVFIIGAYYDSDEFLQYFVNELYDLINIGVVSNNTHFKVILKALICDTPAKSYILNVKGHTGKKSCLIYPIFWNGGIKRHNLTLPHNLISSLDNKLNDLGHYILEEIQRAPNVNNASRWKAIELCKLLLYTGMVVLHGIVNKEVYDNFMQFCIDIRILSTKEYIDYAKSLIHSFVSLFAHIYRRSYMSHNVHIISYLADDFKKFGPLDNFSAFPFESYMQPLKKKSRVV
;
A
#
# COMPACT_ATOMS: atom_id res chain seq x y z
N MET A 1 21.52 14.22 15.25
CA MET A 1 20.45 14.96 15.96
C MET A 1 19.55 15.60 14.91
N ILE A 2 18.24 15.49 15.08
CA ILE A 2 17.26 16.06 14.17
C ILE A 2 16.95 17.47 14.68
N GLU A 3 17.37 18.51 13.95
CA GLU A 3 16.85 19.86 14.15
C GLU A 3 15.41 19.90 13.63
N LEU A 4 14.45 19.86 14.55
CA LEU A 4 13.04 20.15 14.28
C LEU A 4 12.83 21.64 14.55
N ASN A 5 12.79 22.45 13.49
CA ASN A 5 12.42 23.88 13.57
C ASN A 5 10.89 24.08 13.73
N CYS A 6 10.18 23.10 14.28
CA CYS A 6 8.72 23.04 14.32
C CYS A 6 8.26 22.99 15.78
N ASN A 7 7.19 23.73 16.12
CA ASN A 7 6.51 23.54 17.40
C ASN A 7 5.99 22.10 17.47
N LEU A 8 6.55 21.29 18.36
CA LEU A 8 6.13 19.90 18.55
C LEU A 8 4.77 19.89 19.25
N PRO A 9 3.78 19.11 18.76
CA PRO A 9 2.50 18.97 19.44
C PRO A 9 2.69 18.23 20.77
N CYS A 10 1.87 18.53 21.78
CA CYS A 10 1.92 17.86 23.09
C CYS A 10 1.59 16.36 23.02
N THR A 11 0.95 15.91 21.94
CA THR A 11 0.68 14.49 21.64
C THR A 11 1.38 14.13 20.34
N LEU A 12 2.11 13.03 20.33
CA LEU A 12 2.81 12.48 19.17
C LEU A 12 2.10 11.21 18.69
N GLU A 13 1.73 11.19 17.41
CA GLU A 13 1.01 10.06 16.80
C GLU A 13 1.98 9.15 16.04
N LEU A 14 2.40 8.07 16.69
CA LEU A 14 3.37 7.11 16.17
C LEU A 14 2.72 6.12 15.19
N THR A 15 3.24 6.06 13.98
CA THR A 15 2.96 4.98 13.02
C THR A 15 4.18 4.08 12.91
N VAL A 16 3.96 2.77 13.03
CA VAL A 16 5.03 1.76 13.04
C VAL A 16 4.93 0.88 11.80
N GLY A 17 6.06 0.67 11.13
CA GLY A 17 6.21 -0.20 9.98
C GLY A 17 7.07 -1.41 10.31
N ILE A 18 6.64 -2.62 9.97
CA ILE A 18 7.42 -3.85 10.14
C ILE A 18 7.47 -4.58 8.79
N ASP A 19 8.68 -4.87 8.31
CA ASP A 19 8.93 -5.59 7.06
C ASP A 19 10.05 -6.61 7.25
N GLY A 20 10.05 -7.66 6.42
CA GLY A 20 11.11 -8.65 6.35
C GLY A 20 12.18 -8.25 5.33
N LEU A 21 13.43 -8.22 5.75
CA LEU A 21 14.60 -8.00 4.89
C LEU A 21 15.49 -9.24 4.85
N THR A 22 15.47 -9.96 3.73
CA THR A 22 16.39 -11.08 3.51
C THR A 22 17.84 -10.57 3.45
N ILE A 23 18.69 -11.10 4.34
CA ILE A 23 20.13 -10.82 4.37
C ILE A 23 20.87 -11.88 3.55
N SER A 24 20.81 -13.14 3.96
CA SER A 24 21.39 -14.26 3.20
C SER A 24 20.30 -15.22 2.73
N LYS A 25 20.56 -15.85 1.57
CA LYS A 25 19.74 -16.96 1.08
C LYS A 25 20.25 -18.30 1.58
N ASN A 26 21.53 -18.39 1.96
CA ASN A 26 22.21 -19.61 2.40
C ASN A 26 23.25 -19.27 3.49
N PRO A 27 23.00 -19.60 4.77
CA PRO A 27 21.72 -20.04 5.32
C PRO A 27 20.64 -18.95 5.15
N PRO A 28 19.35 -19.30 5.01
CA PRO A 28 18.29 -18.31 4.89
C PRO A 28 18.23 -17.49 6.18
N SER A 29 18.45 -16.18 6.07
CA SER A 29 18.40 -15.27 7.21
C SER A 29 17.62 -14.01 6.89
N GLN A 30 16.84 -13.54 7.87
CA GLN A 30 16.00 -12.37 7.74
C GLN A 30 16.24 -11.39 8.88
N LEU A 31 16.38 -10.12 8.51
CA LEU A 31 16.32 -8.98 9.40
C LEU A 31 14.90 -8.44 9.40
N TRP A 32 14.38 -8.14 10.57
CA TRP A 32 13.08 -7.54 10.77
C TRP A 32 13.27 -6.13 11.34
N PRO A 33 13.47 -5.12 10.48
CA PRO A 33 13.44 -3.73 10.92
C PRO A 33 12.04 -3.34 11.40
N ILE A 34 11.99 -2.77 12.60
CA ILE A 34 10.86 -1.99 13.11
C ILE A 34 11.17 -0.52 12.82
N LEU A 35 10.36 0.08 11.98
CA LEU A 35 10.48 1.47 11.54
C LEU A 35 9.36 2.29 12.16
N GLY A 36 9.61 3.58 12.39
CA GLY A 36 8.62 4.50 12.94
C GLY A 36 8.64 5.84 12.22
N TYR A 37 7.49 6.52 12.23
CA TYR A 37 7.42 7.97 12.00
C TYR A 37 6.26 8.55 12.81
N PHE A 38 6.32 9.87 13.07
CA PHE A 38 5.21 10.58 13.69
C PHE A 38 4.34 11.24 12.63
N SER A 39 3.08 10.82 12.54
CA SER A 39 2.16 11.19 11.46
C SER A 39 1.56 12.60 11.60
N ASN A 40 1.63 13.18 12.80
CA ASN A 40 1.09 14.50 13.11
C ASN A 40 2.18 15.59 13.22
N LEU A 41 3.37 15.34 12.67
CA LEU A 41 4.39 16.37 12.48
C LEU A 41 4.22 17.00 11.10
N GLU A 42 4.13 18.32 11.05
CA GLU A 42 4.02 19.10 9.81
C GLU A 42 5.37 19.15 9.08
N LEU A 43 5.74 18.04 8.45
CA LEU A 43 6.96 17.90 7.66
C LEU A 43 6.62 17.74 6.18
N ASN A 44 7.46 18.30 5.31
CA ASN A 44 7.32 18.14 3.85
C ASN A 44 7.35 16.68 3.38
N LYS A 45 7.99 15.79 4.16
CA LYS A 45 8.04 14.34 3.95
C LYS A 45 8.04 13.63 5.30
N PHE A 46 7.43 12.46 5.36
CA PHE A 46 7.52 11.59 6.54
C PHE A 46 8.99 11.28 6.85
N LYS A 47 9.40 11.60 8.08
CA LYS A 47 10.74 11.32 8.55
C LYS A 47 10.76 9.98 9.26
N VAL A 48 10.96 8.93 8.46
CA VAL A 48 11.07 7.55 8.95
C VAL A 48 12.40 7.37 9.72
N PHE A 49 12.33 6.71 10.86
CA PHE A 49 13.47 6.32 11.70
C PHE A 49 13.39 4.83 12.05
N ILE A 50 14.52 4.25 12.45
CA ILE A 50 14.60 2.87 12.94
C ILE A 50 14.29 2.89 14.44
N ILE A 51 13.31 2.08 14.86
CA ILE A 51 13.03 1.79 16.27
C ILE A 51 13.93 0.64 16.72
N GLY A 52 13.98 -0.43 15.92
CA GLY A 52 14.80 -1.60 16.18
C GLY A 52 15.06 -2.40 14.91
N ALA A 53 16.03 -3.30 14.94
CA ALA A 53 16.29 -4.24 13.84
C ALA A 53 16.68 -5.58 14.44
N TYR A 54 15.92 -6.62 14.12
CA TYR A 54 16.02 -7.91 14.80
C TYR A 54 16.36 -9.03 13.84
N TYR A 55 17.19 -9.97 14.29
CA TYR A 55 17.62 -11.12 13.52
C TYR A 55 16.92 -12.37 14.05
N ASP A 56 16.04 -12.96 13.23
CA ASP A 56 15.53 -14.33 13.32
C ASP A 56 15.06 -14.85 14.71
N SER A 57 14.30 -14.06 15.50
CA SER A 57 13.75 -14.55 16.78
C SER A 57 12.48 -13.83 17.26
N ASP A 58 11.57 -14.65 17.81
CA ASP A 58 10.23 -14.31 18.30
C ASP A 58 10.24 -13.54 19.64
N GLU A 59 11.28 -13.69 20.47
CA GLU A 59 11.36 -13.04 21.79
C GLU A 59 11.47 -11.52 21.69
N PHE A 60 11.90 -11.01 20.53
CA PHE A 60 12.23 -9.60 20.37
C PHE A 60 11.04 -8.67 20.17
N LEU A 61 9.94 -9.18 19.62
CA LEU A 61 8.71 -8.40 19.50
C LEU A 61 8.14 -8.07 20.88
N GLN A 62 8.39 -8.92 21.89
CA GLN A 62 7.96 -8.67 23.27
C GLN A 62 8.67 -7.46 23.87
N TYR A 63 9.97 -7.26 23.62
CA TYR A 63 10.69 -6.06 24.06
C TYR A 63 10.10 -4.80 23.45
N PHE A 64 9.85 -4.81 22.13
CA PHE A 64 9.20 -3.70 21.46
C PHE A 64 7.80 -3.42 22.02
N VAL A 65 6.99 -4.45 22.27
CA VAL A 65 5.64 -4.29 22.83
C VAL A 65 5.69 -3.71 24.25
N ASN A 66 6.62 -4.16 25.09
CA ASN A 66 6.79 -3.65 26.44
C ASN A 66 7.24 -2.17 26.43
N GLU A 67 8.25 -1.83 25.63
CA GLU A 67 8.71 -0.44 25.49
C GLU A 67 7.61 0.45 24.92
N LEU A 68 6.84 -0.05 23.95
CA LEU A 68 5.71 0.69 23.38
C LEU A 68 4.58 0.87 24.40
N TYR A 69 4.32 -0.12 25.25
CA TYR A 69 3.33 -0.02 26.32
C TYR A 69 3.72 1.07 27.32
N ASP A 70 4.98 1.09 27.75
CA ASP A 70 5.51 2.14 28.63
C ASP A 70 5.46 3.51 27.95
N LEU A 71 5.84 3.58 26.68
CA LEU A 71 5.83 4.81 25.88
C LEU A 71 4.42 5.40 25.76
N ILE A 72 3.40 4.57 25.58
CA ILE A 72 1.99 5.01 25.46
C ILE A 72 1.44 5.47 26.80
N ASN A 73 1.76 4.76 27.89
CA ASN A 73 1.19 5.03 29.21
C ASN A 73 1.92 6.17 29.95
N ILE A 74 3.25 6.21 29.85
CA ILE A 74 4.09 7.19 30.53
C ILE A 74 4.29 8.40 29.64
N GLY A 75 4.57 8.23 28.35
CA GLY A 75 4.97 9.31 27.45
C GLY A 75 6.50 9.51 27.41
N VAL A 76 6.94 10.62 26.80
CA VAL A 76 8.36 10.99 26.67
C VAL A 76 8.58 12.38 27.21
N VAL A 77 9.65 12.56 27.99
CA VAL A 77 10.10 13.90 28.41
C VAL A 77 11.28 14.33 27.53
N SER A 78 11.14 15.48 26.88
CA SER A 78 12.23 16.10 26.11
C SER A 78 12.19 17.62 26.31
N ASN A 79 13.35 18.24 26.56
CA ASN A 79 13.47 19.68 26.84
C ASN A 79 12.48 20.18 27.91
N ASN A 80 12.38 19.47 29.04
CA ASN A 80 11.41 19.71 30.12
C ASN A 80 9.92 19.72 29.71
N THR A 81 9.62 19.27 28.50
CA THR A 81 8.25 19.15 27.99
C THR A 81 7.86 17.69 27.97
N HIS A 82 6.67 17.40 28.48
CA HIS A 82 6.11 16.05 28.49
C HIS A 82 5.24 15.84 27.24
N PHE A 83 5.57 14.81 26.47
CA PHE A 83 4.87 14.43 25.25
C PHE A 83 4.11 13.13 25.48
N LYS A 84 2.80 13.15 25.25
CA LYS A 84 2.01 11.92 25.19
C LYS A 84 2.27 11.22 23.87
N VAL A 85 2.44 9.90 23.87
CA VAL A 85 2.58 9.12 22.63
C VAL A 85 1.34 8.26 22.43
N ILE A 86 0.84 8.20 21.20
CA ILE A 86 -0.28 7.34 20.81
C ILE A 86 0.16 6.51 19.61
N LEU A 87 -0.02 5.19 19.69
CA LEU A 87 0.13 4.32 18.52
C LEU A 87 -1.07 4.52 17.60
N LYS A 88 -0.85 5.15 16.45
CA LYS A 88 -1.88 5.40 15.45
C LYS A 88 -2.12 4.19 14.57
N ALA A 89 -1.07 3.61 14.00
CA ALA A 89 -1.18 2.49 13.07
C ALA A 89 0.04 1.57 13.10
N LEU A 90 -0.20 0.29 12.81
CA LEU A 90 0.81 -0.73 12.56
C LEU A 90 0.70 -1.19 11.10
N ILE A 91 1.72 -0.90 10.30
CA ILE A 91 1.78 -1.20 8.87
C ILE A 91 2.75 -2.35 8.66
N CYS A 92 2.26 -3.46 8.12
CA CYS A 92 3.06 -4.66 7.90
C CYS A 92 2.59 -5.36 6.62
N ASP A 93 3.52 -6.02 5.93
CA ASP A 93 3.18 -6.88 4.80
C ASP A 93 2.45 -8.16 5.28
N THR A 94 1.85 -8.92 4.38
CA THR A 94 1.03 -10.08 4.76
C THR A 94 1.80 -11.12 5.60
N PRO A 95 3.04 -11.51 5.26
CA PRO A 95 3.89 -12.32 6.13
C PRO A 95 4.12 -11.70 7.51
N ALA A 96 4.57 -10.44 7.60
CA ALA A 96 4.81 -9.75 8.85
C ALA A 96 3.55 -9.66 9.72
N LYS A 97 2.40 -9.32 9.12
CA LYS A 97 1.11 -9.27 9.78
C LYS A 97 0.72 -10.62 10.36
N SER A 98 0.92 -11.69 9.60
CA SER A 98 0.59 -13.05 10.04
C SER A 98 1.46 -13.51 11.20
N TYR A 99 2.75 -13.14 11.16
CA TYR A 99 3.72 -13.41 12.22
C TYR A 99 3.38 -12.63 13.50
N ILE A 100 3.16 -11.32 13.41
CA ILE A 100 2.83 -10.45 14.55
C ILE A 100 1.51 -10.85 15.20
N LEU A 101 0.47 -11.15 14.40
CA LEU A 101 -0.84 -11.52 14.92
C LEU A 101 -0.92 -13.00 15.31
N ASN A 102 0.15 -13.79 15.10
CA ASN A 102 0.18 -15.23 15.28
C ASN A 102 -1.01 -15.93 14.58
N VAL A 103 -1.28 -15.53 13.33
CA VAL A 103 -2.32 -16.13 12.49
C VAL A 103 -1.68 -16.78 11.27
N LYS A 104 -2.30 -17.82 10.71
CA LYS A 104 -1.79 -18.44 9.48
C LYS A 104 -1.77 -17.42 8.33
N GLY A 105 -0.59 -17.20 7.74
CA GLY A 105 -0.42 -16.30 6.61
C GLY A 105 -1.26 -16.72 5.40
N HIS A 106 -2.20 -15.87 5.00
CA HIS A 106 -2.91 -16.03 3.73
C HIS A 106 -2.00 -15.59 2.58
N THR A 107 -1.13 -16.46 2.10
CA THR A 107 -0.31 -16.22 0.90
C THR A 107 -1.18 -16.40 -0.36
N GLY A 108 -2.08 -15.45 -0.58
CA GLY A 108 -2.82 -15.39 -1.82
C GLY A 108 -1.86 -15.06 -2.97
N LYS A 109 -1.40 -16.07 -3.72
CA LYS A 109 -0.67 -15.90 -5.01
C LYS A 109 -1.47 -15.12 -6.07
N LYS A 110 -2.73 -14.78 -5.79
CA LYS A 110 -3.67 -14.00 -6.62
C LYS A 110 -4.24 -12.76 -5.91
N SER A 111 -3.56 -12.28 -4.88
CA SER A 111 -4.07 -11.19 -4.02
C SER A 111 -3.92 -9.80 -4.64
N CYS A 112 -2.93 -9.57 -5.52
CA CYS A 112 -2.76 -8.26 -6.14
C CYS A 112 -3.87 -7.98 -7.16
N LEU A 113 -4.51 -6.82 -6.99
CA LEU A 113 -5.54 -6.11 -7.77
C LEU A 113 -6.21 -6.84 -8.95
N ILE A 114 -7.47 -6.47 -9.13
CA ILE A 114 -8.40 -7.06 -10.09
C ILE A 114 -7.93 -6.92 -11.53
N TYR A 115 -7.44 -5.74 -11.91
CA TYR A 115 -7.27 -5.40 -13.31
C TYR A 115 -6.25 -6.26 -14.07
N PRO A 116 -5.18 -6.81 -13.44
CA PRO A 116 -4.40 -7.93 -13.98
C PRO A 116 -5.19 -9.11 -14.57
N ILE A 117 -6.45 -9.33 -14.16
CA ILE A 117 -7.36 -10.36 -14.71
C ILE A 117 -7.60 -10.17 -16.24
N PHE A 118 -7.51 -8.94 -16.77
CA PHE A 118 -7.66 -8.69 -18.20
C PHE A 118 -6.47 -9.14 -19.05
N TRP A 119 -5.28 -9.20 -18.47
CA TRP A 119 -4.02 -9.24 -19.21
C TRP A 119 -3.42 -10.64 -19.17
N ASN A 120 -3.42 -11.25 -17.99
CA ASN A 120 -2.90 -12.58 -17.77
C ASN A 120 -4.06 -13.50 -17.47
N GLY A 121 -4.48 -14.24 -18.50
CA GLY A 121 -5.20 -15.49 -18.30
C GLY A 121 -4.36 -16.35 -17.36
N GLY A 122 -4.73 -16.41 -16.08
CA GLY A 122 -4.05 -17.24 -15.10
C GLY A 122 -4.16 -18.72 -15.49
N ILE A 123 -3.97 -19.62 -14.51
CA ILE A 123 -4.10 -21.08 -14.72
C ILE A 123 -5.45 -21.45 -15.41
N LYS A 124 -6.47 -20.59 -15.32
CA LYS A 124 -7.67 -20.60 -16.18
C LYS A 124 -7.91 -19.19 -16.75
N ARG A 125 -8.14 -19.09 -18.07
CA ARG A 125 -8.56 -17.84 -18.73
C ARG A 125 -9.93 -17.40 -18.20
N HIS A 126 -10.05 -16.11 -17.90
CA HIS A 126 -11.34 -15.52 -17.55
C HIS A 126 -12.07 -15.07 -18.82
N ASN A 127 -13.39 -15.01 -18.78
CA ASN A 127 -14.19 -14.57 -19.93
C ASN A 127 -13.95 -13.09 -20.30
N LEU A 128 -13.37 -12.31 -19.39
CA LEU A 128 -12.99 -10.92 -19.60
C LEU A 128 -11.50 -10.74 -19.97
N THR A 129 -10.74 -11.83 -20.15
CA THR A 129 -9.36 -11.74 -20.62
C THR A 129 -9.33 -11.16 -22.03
N LEU A 130 -8.51 -10.13 -22.23
CA LEU A 130 -8.40 -9.45 -23.52
C LEU A 130 -7.69 -10.35 -24.55
N PRO A 131 -8.14 -10.32 -25.82
CA PRO A 131 -7.41 -10.95 -26.90
C PRO A 131 -6.08 -10.20 -27.16
N HIS A 132 -5.11 -10.91 -27.75
CA HIS A 132 -3.75 -10.41 -27.91
C HIS A 132 -3.68 -9.06 -28.67
N ASN A 133 -4.51 -8.86 -29.69
CA ASN A 133 -4.56 -7.60 -30.43
C ASN A 133 -4.95 -6.41 -29.53
N LEU A 134 -5.93 -6.58 -28.64
CA LEU A 134 -6.35 -5.52 -27.71
C LEU A 134 -5.29 -5.29 -26.61
N ILE A 135 -4.60 -6.34 -26.18
CA ILE A 135 -3.44 -6.24 -25.28
C ILE A 135 -2.32 -5.41 -25.95
N SER A 136 -2.01 -5.66 -27.22
CA SER A 136 -1.03 -4.86 -27.97
C SER A 136 -1.47 -3.41 -28.17
N SER A 137 -2.76 -3.15 -28.46
CA SER A 137 -3.29 -1.79 -28.55
C SER A 137 -3.17 -1.04 -27.23
N LEU A 138 -3.36 -1.73 -26.11
CA LEU A 138 -3.26 -1.16 -24.77
C LEU A 138 -1.81 -0.84 -24.38
N ASP A 139 -0.86 -1.72 -24.73
CA ASP A 139 0.58 -1.49 -24.56
C ASP A 139 1.05 -0.27 -25.36
N ASN A 140 0.62 -0.15 -26.63
CA ASN A 140 0.91 1.02 -27.46
C ASN A 140 0.40 2.31 -26.82
N LYS A 141 -0.88 2.36 -26.40
CA LYS A 141 -1.43 3.53 -25.70
C LYS A 141 -0.66 3.89 -24.43
N LEU A 142 -0.22 2.90 -23.66
CA LEU A 142 0.57 3.12 -22.45
C LEU A 142 1.97 3.67 -22.77
N ASN A 143 2.61 3.17 -23.83
CA ASN A 143 3.91 3.65 -24.30
C ASN A 143 3.80 5.08 -24.84
N ASP A 144 2.77 5.39 -25.64
CA ASP A 144 2.49 6.73 -26.15
C ASP A 144 2.30 7.73 -25.00
N LEU A 145 1.51 7.36 -23.98
CA LEU A 145 1.34 8.18 -22.78
C LEU A 145 2.62 8.30 -21.96
N GLY A 146 3.50 7.30 -22.02
CA GLY A 146 4.78 7.30 -21.32
C GLY A 146 5.63 8.53 -21.62
N HIS A 147 5.53 9.09 -22.83
CA HIS A 147 6.23 10.30 -23.23
C HIS A 147 5.75 11.58 -22.51
N TYR A 148 4.57 11.57 -21.92
CA TYR A 148 3.97 12.72 -21.23
C TYR A 148 4.04 12.60 -19.70
N ILE A 149 4.65 11.55 -19.18
CA ILE A 149 4.69 11.26 -17.74
C ILE A 149 6.08 11.61 -17.20
N LEU A 150 6.13 12.33 -16.07
CA LEU A 150 7.35 12.71 -15.36
C LEU A 150 8.26 11.48 -15.09
N GLU A 151 9.57 11.61 -15.35
CA GLU A 151 10.58 10.55 -15.17
C GLU A 151 10.62 9.96 -13.74
N GLU A 152 10.17 10.72 -12.74
CA GLU A 152 10.04 10.26 -11.35
C GLU A 152 9.01 9.12 -11.18
N ILE A 153 8.11 8.92 -12.14
CA ILE A 153 7.11 7.85 -12.17
C ILE A 153 7.63 6.71 -13.06
N GLN A 154 8.69 6.04 -12.57
CA GLN A 154 9.48 5.00 -13.24
C GLN A 154 8.69 3.99 -14.10
N ARG A 155 9.20 3.77 -15.33
CA ARG A 155 8.91 2.79 -16.41
C ARG A 155 7.44 2.61 -16.85
N ALA A 156 7.24 2.58 -18.17
CA ALA A 156 6.01 2.07 -18.78
C ALA A 156 5.89 0.58 -18.40
N PRO A 157 4.82 0.18 -17.70
CA PRO A 157 4.73 -1.16 -17.18
C PRO A 157 4.40 -2.11 -18.34
N ASN A 158 5.18 -3.18 -18.52
CA ASN A 158 4.90 -4.16 -19.57
C ASN A 158 3.61 -4.91 -19.22
N VAL A 159 2.60 -4.62 -20.02
CA VAL A 159 1.25 -5.18 -20.07
C VAL A 159 1.22 -6.71 -19.94
N ASN A 160 2.13 -7.42 -20.62
CA ASN A 160 2.19 -8.89 -20.59
C ASN A 160 2.62 -9.45 -19.23
N ASN A 161 3.24 -8.62 -18.38
CA ASN A 161 3.64 -8.97 -17.03
C ASN A 161 2.81 -8.22 -15.97
N ALA A 162 1.55 -7.86 -16.28
CA ALA A 162 0.64 -7.18 -15.35
C ALA A 162 0.52 -7.85 -13.97
N SER A 163 0.63 -9.19 -13.91
CA SER A 163 0.62 -9.93 -12.64
C SER A 163 1.83 -9.66 -11.74
N ARG A 164 2.89 -9.02 -12.26
CA ARG A 164 4.11 -8.66 -11.54
C ARG A 164 4.26 -7.15 -11.34
N TRP A 165 3.24 -6.38 -11.72
CA TRP A 165 3.26 -4.94 -11.49
C TRP A 165 3.30 -4.65 -9.99
N LYS A 166 4.14 -3.69 -9.62
CA LYS A 166 4.26 -3.15 -8.27
C LYS A 166 3.05 -2.28 -7.95
N ALA A 167 2.83 -2.04 -6.65
CA ALA A 167 1.77 -1.15 -6.18
C ALA A 167 1.80 0.21 -6.87
N ILE A 168 2.98 0.81 -7.06
CA ILE A 168 3.13 2.11 -7.72
C ILE A 168 2.68 2.12 -9.19
N GLU A 169 2.92 1.02 -9.93
CA GLU A 169 2.49 0.87 -11.32
C GLU A 169 0.97 0.73 -11.42
N LEU A 170 0.37 0.00 -10.46
CA LEU A 170 -1.08 -0.14 -10.34
C LEU A 170 -1.75 1.17 -9.91
N CYS A 171 -1.14 1.93 -8.99
CA CYS A 171 -1.59 3.28 -8.62
C CYS A 171 -1.51 4.23 -9.82
N LYS A 172 -0.44 4.16 -10.61
CA LYS A 172 -0.30 4.95 -11.86
C LYS A 172 -1.44 4.65 -12.83
N LEU A 173 -1.75 3.37 -13.04
CA LEU A 173 -2.88 2.94 -13.86
C LEU A 173 -4.19 3.49 -13.29
N LEU A 174 -4.44 3.31 -12.00
CA LEU A 174 -5.70 3.69 -11.37
C LEU A 174 -5.93 5.20 -11.36
N LEU A 175 -4.91 5.98 -11.04
CA LEU A 175 -5.05 7.41 -10.83
C LEU A 175 -4.82 8.21 -12.10
N TYR A 176 -3.99 7.77 -13.05
CA TYR A 176 -3.56 8.65 -14.15
C TYR A 176 -3.86 8.06 -15.52
N THR A 177 -3.34 6.89 -15.85
CA THR A 177 -3.34 6.41 -17.24
C THR A 177 -4.57 5.58 -17.60
N GLY A 178 -5.13 4.83 -16.65
CA GLY A 178 -6.17 3.82 -16.85
C GLY A 178 -7.43 4.35 -17.53
N MET A 179 -7.88 5.55 -17.15
CA MET A 179 -9.08 6.18 -17.71
C MET A 179 -8.98 6.38 -19.23
N VAL A 180 -7.76 6.67 -19.72
CA VAL A 180 -7.47 6.91 -21.13
C VAL A 180 -7.18 5.60 -21.85
N VAL A 181 -6.32 4.75 -21.28
CA VAL A 181 -5.83 3.55 -21.98
C VAL A 181 -6.90 2.47 -22.09
N LEU A 182 -7.77 2.31 -21.08
CA LEU A 182 -8.83 1.30 -21.09
C LEU A 182 -10.04 1.72 -21.94
N HIS A 183 -10.19 3.01 -22.24
CA HIS A 183 -11.32 3.52 -23.00
C HIS A 183 -11.34 2.93 -24.42
N GLY A 184 -12.45 2.29 -24.78
CA GLY A 184 -12.64 1.60 -26.05
C GLY A 184 -11.87 0.28 -26.22
N ILE A 185 -11.18 -0.20 -25.17
CA ILE A 185 -10.46 -1.49 -25.18
C ILE A 185 -11.21 -2.55 -24.40
N VAL A 186 -11.67 -2.21 -23.19
CA VAL A 186 -12.50 -3.10 -22.37
C VAL A 186 -13.99 -2.89 -22.65
N ASN A 187 -14.82 -3.85 -22.25
CA ASN A 187 -16.27 -3.70 -22.39
C ASN A 187 -16.79 -2.53 -21.51
N LYS A 188 -17.97 -2.01 -21.86
CA LYS A 188 -18.54 -0.83 -21.20
C LYS A 188 -18.76 -1.03 -19.70
N GLU A 189 -19.31 -2.17 -19.28
CA GLU A 189 -19.57 -2.45 -17.85
C GLU A 189 -18.27 -2.46 -17.01
N VAL A 190 -17.22 -3.07 -17.56
CA VAL A 190 -15.88 -3.10 -16.96
C VAL A 190 -15.29 -1.69 -16.89
N TYR A 191 -15.38 -0.92 -17.97
CA TYR A 191 -14.89 0.45 -18.00
C TYR A 191 -15.61 1.33 -16.97
N ASP A 192 -16.94 1.27 -16.92
CA ASP A 192 -17.75 2.06 -15.99
C ASP A 192 -17.42 1.69 -14.53
N ASN A 193 -17.25 0.40 -14.23
CA ASN A 193 -16.84 -0.05 -12.89
C ASN A 193 -15.40 0.39 -12.54
N PHE A 194 -14.47 0.35 -13.51
CA PHE A 194 -13.11 0.88 -13.33
C PHE A 194 -13.14 2.39 -13.05
N MET A 195 -13.92 3.15 -13.82
CA MET A 195 -14.05 4.60 -13.66
C MET A 195 -14.67 4.97 -12.31
N GLN A 196 -15.67 4.22 -11.84
CA GLN A 196 -16.22 4.39 -10.50
C GLN A 196 -15.11 4.24 -9.45
N PHE A 197 -14.29 3.19 -9.54
CA PHE A 197 -13.18 3.00 -8.62
C PHE A 197 -12.12 4.11 -8.70
N CYS A 198 -11.84 4.64 -9.89
CA CYS A 198 -10.97 5.81 -10.03
C CYS A 198 -11.53 7.02 -9.27
N ILE A 199 -12.84 7.27 -9.38
CA ILE A 199 -13.52 8.37 -8.68
C ILE A 199 -13.47 8.15 -7.17
N ASP A 200 -13.76 6.93 -6.71
CA ASP A 200 -13.74 6.56 -5.29
C ASP A 200 -12.39 6.89 -4.65
N ILE A 201 -11.30 6.41 -5.25
CA ILE A 201 -9.95 6.62 -4.73
C ILE A 201 -9.56 8.09 -4.82
N ARG A 202 -9.94 8.81 -5.89
CA ARG A 202 -9.65 10.25 -6.01
C ARG A 202 -10.35 11.06 -4.91
N ILE A 203 -11.61 10.76 -4.60
CA ILE A 203 -12.32 11.41 -3.50
C ILE A 203 -11.62 11.10 -2.17
N LEU A 204 -11.22 9.84 -1.94
CA LEU A 204 -10.45 9.45 -0.75
C LEU A 204 -9.02 9.98 -0.70
N SER A 205 -8.49 10.54 -1.78
CA SER A 205 -7.26 11.33 -1.77
C SER A 205 -7.52 12.79 -1.38
N THR A 206 -8.78 13.24 -1.37
CA THR A 206 -9.20 14.55 -0.86
C THR A 206 -9.67 14.45 0.59
N LYS A 207 -9.81 15.60 1.27
CA LYS A 207 -10.33 15.66 2.65
C LYS A 207 -11.85 15.79 2.74
N GLU A 208 -12.55 15.66 1.61
CA GLU A 208 -13.97 15.99 1.49
C GLU A 208 -14.79 14.80 0.96
N TYR A 209 -16.11 14.83 1.16
CA TYR A 209 -17.07 13.87 0.60
C TYR A 209 -16.85 12.39 0.97
N ILE A 210 -16.30 12.11 2.15
CA ILE A 210 -15.96 10.73 2.58
C ILE A 210 -17.18 9.82 2.70
N ASP A 211 -18.31 10.34 3.19
CA ASP A 211 -19.56 9.58 3.24
C ASP A 211 -20.09 9.22 1.85
N TYR A 212 -19.92 10.13 0.89
CA TYR A 212 -20.27 9.87 -0.50
C TYR A 212 -19.34 8.82 -1.12
N ALA A 213 -18.02 8.93 -0.89
CA ALA A 213 -17.06 7.92 -1.31
C ALA A 213 -17.39 6.54 -0.72
N LYS A 214 -17.84 6.46 0.54
CA LYS A 214 -18.29 5.22 1.16
C LYS A 214 -19.43 4.57 0.38
N SER A 215 -20.47 5.33 0.04
CA SER A 215 -21.59 4.83 -0.76
C SER A 215 -21.15 4.33 -2.14
N LEU A 216 -20.27 5.08 -2.81
CA LEU A 216 -19.75 4.69 -4.12
C LEU A 216 -18.90 3.41 -4.05
N ILE A 217 -18.04 3.29 -3.04
CA ILE A 217 -17.22 2.10 -2.80
C ILE A 217 -18.07 0.85 -2.59
N HIS A 218 -19.13 0.94 -1.78
CA HIS A 218 -20.04 -0.19 -1.59
C HIS A 218 -20.74 -0.58 -2.89
N SER A 219 -21.12 0.41 -3.70
CA SER A 219 -21.66 0.17 -5.05
C SER A 219 -20.61 -0.49 -5.96
N PHE A 220 -19.36 -0.03 -5.94
CA PHE A 220 -18.26 -0.62 -6.71
C PHE A 220 -18.07 -2.09 -6.34
N VAL A 221 -17.94 -2.41 -5.05
CA VAL A 221 -17.73 -3.79 -4.55
C VAL A 221 -18.93 -4.69 -4.85
N SER A 222 -20.15 -4.17 -4.78
CA SER A 222 -21.35 -4.91 -5.16
C SER A 222 -21.34 -5.23 -6.66
N LEU A 223 -21.12 -4.23 -7.52
CA LEU A 223 -21.11 -4.40 -8.98
C LEU A 223 -19.94 -5.29 -9.42
N PHE A 224 -18.81 -5.19 -8.73
CA PHE A 224 -17.64 -6.03 -8.92
C PHE A 224 -17.99 -7.52 -8.87
N ALA A 225 -18.72 -7.95 -7.83
CA ALA A 225 -19.08 -9.34 -7.63
C ALA A 225 -19.94 -9.91 -8.79
N HIS A 226 -20.69 -9.03 -9.47
CA HIS A 226 -21.52 -9.39 -10.61
C HIS A 226 -20.70 -9.45 -11.91
N ILE A 227 -19.89 -8.42 -12.19
CA ILE A 227 -19.09 -8.33 -13.43
C ILE A 227 -18.00 -9.41 -13.47
N TYR A 228 -17.24 -9.56 -12.39
CA TYR A 228 -16.05 -10.42 -12.35
C TYR A 228 -16.31 -11.79 -11.73
N ARG A 229 -17.52 -12.05 -11.23
CA ARG A 229 -17.94 -13.20 -10.43
C ARG A 229 -17.41 -13.19 -8.99
N ARG A 230 -18.25 -13.71 -8.09
CA ARG A 230 -17.93 -13.88 -6.66
C ARG A 230 -16.66 -14.69 -6.38
N SER A 231 -16.26 -15.59 -7.27
CA SER A 231 -15.00 -16.35 -7.13
C SER A 231 -13.73 -15.48 -7.17
N TYR A 232 -13.84 -14.25 -7.68
CA TYR A 232 -12.74 -13.28 -7.75
C TYR A 232 -12.82 -12.20 -6.67
N MET A 233 -13.80 -12.29 -5.75
CA MET A 233 -13.87 -11.45 -4.54
C MET A 233 -12.76 -11.86 -3.56
N SER A 234 -11.55 -11.38 -3.82
CA SER A 234 -10.42 -11.60 -2.91
C SER A 234 -10.59 -10.78 -1.63
N HIS A 235 -9.82 -11.12 -0.61
CA HIS A 235 -9.73 -10.33 0.62
C HIS A 235 -9.45 -8.84 0.34
N ASN A 236 -8.58 -8.56 -0.62
CA ASN A 236 -8.22 -7.19 -1.00
C ASN A 236 -9.40 -6.44 -1.64
N VAL A 237 -10.25 -7.11 -2.41
CA VAL A 237 -11.50 -6.49 -2.93
C VAL A 237 -12.45 -6.18 -1.77
N HIS A 238 -12.52 -7.07 -0.79
CA HIS A 238 -13.43 -6.89 0.33
C HIS A 238 -12.99 -5.75 1.25
N ILE A 239 -11.68 -5.62 1.52
CA ILE A 239 -11.09 -4.53 2.31
C ILE A 239 -11.42 -3.16 1.72
N ILE A 240 -11.54 -3.02 0.40
CA ILE A 240 -11.90 -1.74 -0.25
C ILE A 240 -13.20 -1.17 0.35
N SER A 241 -14.16 -2.03 0.75
CA SER A 241 -15.42 -1.61 1.38
C SER A 241 -15.24 -0.80 2.67
N TYR A 242 -14.10 -0.94 3.34
CA TYR A 242 -13.77 -0.30 4.61
C TYR A 242 -12.88 0.93 4.44
N LEU A 243 -12.43 1.23 3.22
CA LEU A 243 -11.42 2.26 2.98
C LEU A 243 -11.89 3.66 3.41
N ALA A 244 -13.19 3.96 3.29
CA ALA A 244 -13.76 5.22 3.77
C ALA A 244 -13.83 5.28 5.31
N ASP A 245 -14.01 4.15 5.99
CA ASP A 245 -13.96 4.07 7.45
C ASP A 245 -12.52 4.21 7.96
N ASP A 246 -11.57 3.58 7.26
CA ASP A 246 -10.13 3.76 7.50
C ASP A 246 -9.71 5.20 7.28
N PHE A 247 -10.24 5.88 6.26
CA PHE A 247 -10.01 7.31 6.04
C PHE A 247 -10.45 8.13 7.25
N LYS A 248 -11.65 7.89 7.79
CA LYS A 248 -12.15 8.63 8.96
C LYS A 248 -11.25 8.43 10.19
N LYS A 249 -10.61 7.28 10.29
CA LYS A 249 -9.74 6.93 11.43
C LYS A 249 -8.30 7.44 11.27
N PHE A 250 -7.74 7.35 10.07
CA PHE A 250 -6.31 7.58 9.82
C PHE A 250 -6.01 8.83 8.98
N GLY A 251 -7.04 9.44 8.40
CA GLY A 251 -6.94 10.56 7.45
C GLY A 251 -6.78 10.07 6.01
N PRO A 252 -6.24 10.92 5.11
CA PRO A 252 -5.99 10.55 3.72
C PRO A 252 -5.17 9.28 3.53
N LEU A 253 -5.37 8.62 2.38
CA LEU A 253 -4.73 7.34 2.04
C LEU A 253 -3.21 7.32 2.24
N ASP A 254 -2.55 8.45 1.99
CA ASP A 254 -1.10 8.58 2.15
C ASP A 254 -0.64 8.36 3.60
N ASN A 255 -1.48 8.71 4.58
CA ASN A 255 -1.19 8.64 6.01
C ASN A 255 -1.08 7.21 6.55
N PHE A 256 -1.62 6.22 5.85
CA PHE A 256 -1.56 4.82 6.27
C PHE A 256 -1.05 3.91 5.14
N SER A 257 -0.32 4.50 4.20
CA SER A 257 0.38 3.76 3.14
C SER A 257 1.73 3.20 3.63
N ALA A 258 2.15 2.09 3.03
CA ALA A 258 3.48 1.50 3.30
C ALA A 258 4.61 2.19 2.53
N PHE A 259 4.30 3.09 1.58
CA PHE A 259 5.29 3.73 0.71
C PHE A 259 6.42 4.45 1.47
N PRO A 260 6.17 5.22 2.56
CA PRO A 260 7.24 5.87 3.30
C PRO A 260 8.28 4.86 3.85
N PHE A 261 7.80 3.73 4.37
CA PHE A 261 8.66 2.66 4.87
C PHE A 261 9.42 1.98 3.72
N GLU A 262 8.75 1.65 2.62
CA GLU A 262 9.41 1.06 1.44
C GLU A 262 10.52 1.96 0.89
N SER A 263 10.24 3.26 0.74
CA SER A 263 11.22 4.26 0.30
C SER A 263 12.43 4.33 1.22
N TYR A 264 12.22 4.31 2.54
CA TYR A 264 13.31 4.28 3.53
C TYR A 264 14.13 2.99 3.44
N MET A 265 13.49 1.84 3.19
CA MET A 265 14.17 0.56 3.12
C MET A 265 14.95 0.35 1.82
N GLN A 266 14.54 0.93 0.70
CA GLN A 266 15.19 0.68 -0.60
C GLN A 266 16.73 0.82 -0.58
N PRO A 267 17.33 1.88 -0.01
CA PRO A 267 18.78 1.97 0.16
C PRO A 267 19.37 0.86 1.03
N LEU A 268 18.69 0.46 2.11
CA LEU A 268 19.12 -0.62 3.00
C LEU A 268 19.13 -1.96 2.27
N LYS A 269 18.07 -2.27 1.50
CA LYS A 269 17.97 -3.49 0.69
C LYS A 269 19.05 -3.56 -0.40
N LYS A 270 19.51 -2.42 -0.92
CA LYS A 270 20.62 -2.38 -1.90
C LYS A 270 21.95 -2.71 -1.25
N LYS A 271 22.21 -2.19 -0.05
CA LYS A 271 23.47 -2.43 0.69
C LYS A 271 23.56 -3.86 1.22
N SER A 272 22.45 -4.45 1.69
CA SER A 272 22.43 -5.81 2.23
C SER A 272 22.62 -6.91 1.17
N ARG A 273 22.40 -6.61 -0.12
CA ARG A 273 22.59 -7.56 -1.24
C ARG A 273 24.03 -7.65 -1.76
N VAL A 274 24.95 -6.86 -1.21
CA VAL A 274 26.37 -6.82 -1.61
C VAL A 274 27.22 -7.79 -0.76
N VAL A 275 26.60 -8.53 0.16
CA VAL A 275 27.25 -9.54 1.02
C VAL A 275 26.84 -10.93 0.60
#